data_AF-A0AA36I5R6-F1
#
_entry.id   AF-A0AA36I5R6-F1
#
_cell.length_a   1.000
_cell.length_b   1.000
_cell.length_c   1.000
_cell.angle_alpha   90.00
_cell.angle_beta   90.00
_cell.angle_gamma   90.00
#
_symmetry.space_group_name_H-M   'P 1'
#
loop_
_entity.id
_entity.type
_entity.pdbx_description
1 polymer ?
#
loop_
_entity_poly.entity_id
_entity_poly.type
_entity_poly.pdbx_seq_one_letter_code
_entity_poly.pdbx_strand_id
1 'polypeptide(L)'
;MGDGSEWIDAIFQFFQEGNQLSAKRLGDAMRKAGMNPTEPEVAEVAGRFGNPPSLDLTAFRQAMQEAAAQWSGRDQAQELLSSFQVFDPSKSGRLPVPKILEIMRMGGSQFSLLVR
;
A
#
# COMPACT_ATOMS: atom_id res chain seq x y z
N MET A 1 4.38 29.35 -4.57
CA MET A 1 3.27 28.46 -4.17
C MET A 1 3.68 27.07 -4.57
N GLY A 2 3.90 26.17 -3.61
CA GLY A 2 4.19 24.76 -3.92
C GLY A 2 3.02 24.17 -4.70
N ASP A 3 3.31 23.30 -5.65
CA ASP A 3 2.34 22.61 -6.53
C ASP A 3 1.45 21.57 -5.80
N GLY A 4 1.40 21.62 -4.46
CA GLY A 4 0.69 20.65 -3.63
C GLY A 4 1.38 19.29 -3.50
N SER A 5 2.60 19.11 -4.03
CA SER A 5 3.36 17.86 -3.94
C SER A 5 4.42 17.82 -2.83
N GLU A 6 4.50 18.84 -1.98
CA GLU A 6 5.49 18.93 -0.88
C GLU A 6 5.42 17.73 0.07
N TRP A 7 4.22 17.15 0.24
CA TRP A 7 4.04 15.94 1.05
C TRP A 7 4.65 14.69 0.37
N ILE A 8 4.67 14.62 -0.96
CA ILE A 8 5.31 13.52 -1.70
C ILE A 8 6.82 13.58 -1.48
N ASP A 9 7.40 14.78 -1.61
CA ASP A 9 8.83 14.99 -1.37
C ASP A 9 9.19 14.65 0.09
N ALA A 10 8.36 15.02 1.06
CA ALA A 10 8.56 14.65 2.46
C ALA A 10 8.56 13.13 2.67
N ILE A 11 7.67 12.39 2.00
CA ILE A 11 7.66 10.92 2.04
C ILE A 11 8.93 10.37 1.40
N PHE A 12 9.36 10.91 0.25
CA PHE A 12 10.61 10.49 -0.37
C PHE A 12 11.80 10.68 0.57
N GLN A 13 11.93 11.85 1.19
CA GLN A 13 12.99 12.15 2.16
C GLN A 13 12.97 11.21 3.37
N PHE A 14 11.79 10.75 3.78
CA PHE A 14 11.66 9.80 4.89
C PHE A 14 12.13 8.38 4.51
N PHE A 15 11.90 7.96 3.27
CA PHE A 15 12.20 6.60 2.82
C PHE A 15 13.45 6.44 1.96
N GLN A 16 14.06 7.53 1.50
CA GLN A 16 15.28 7.45 0.69
C GLN A 16 16.46 6.88 1.48
N GLU A 17 17.37 6.26 0.75
CA GLU A 17 18.69 5.83 1.19
C GLU A 17 19.70 6.57 0.31
N GLY A 18 20.31 7.61 0.86
CA GLY A 18 21.07 8.57 0.05
C GLY A 18 20.15 9.47 -0.77
N ASN A 19 20.23 9.40 -2.10
CA ASN A 19 19.42 10.21 -3.03
C ASN A 19 18.35 9.40 -3.78
N GLN A 20 18.10 8.16 -3.37
CA GLN A 20 17.20 7.24 -4.06
C GLN A 20 16.36 6.45 -3.06
N LEU A 21 15.15 6.09 -3.46
CA LEU A 21 14.25 5.20 -2.75
C LEU A 21 14.43 3.78 -3.28
N SER A 22 14.74 2.79 -2.43
CA SER A 22 14.70 1.39 -2.87
C SER A 22 13.29 0.99 -3.32
N ALA A 23 13.16 0.27 -4.45
CA ALA A 23 11.87 -0.22 -4.94
C ALA A 23 11.13 -1.10 -3.90
N LYS A 24 11.87 -1.76 -3.00
CA LYS A 24 11.29 -2.52 -1.88
C LYS A 24 10.52 -1.65 -0.89
N ARG A 25 10.85 -0.36 -0.79
CA ARG A 25 10.23 0.61 0.12
C ARG A 25 9.09 1.40 -0.53
N LEU A 26 8.82 1.17 -1.81
CA LEU A 26 7.75 1.85 -2.54
C LEU A 26 6.38 1.58 -1.91
N GLY A 27 6.09 0.33 -1.53
CA GLY A 27 4.84 -0.04 -0.87
C GLY A 27 4.63 0.66 0.47
N ASP A 28 5.70 0.79 1.28
CA ASP A 28 5.64 1.51 2.55
C ASP A 28 5.44 3.02 2.36
N ALA A 29 6.09 3.60 1.35
CA ALA A 29 5.91 5.00 0.98
C ALA A 29 4.48 5.28 0.50
N MET A 30 3.90 4.41 -0.32
CA MET A 30 2.51 4.49 -0.73
C MET A 30 1.55 4.37 0.46
N ARG A 31 1.84 3.48 1.42
CA ARG A 31 1.06 3.37 2.67
C ARG A 31 1.15 4.63 3.53
N LYS A 32 2.32 5.25 3.60
CA LYS A 32 2.51 6.52 4.32
C LYS A 32 1.68 7.66 3.71
N ALA A 33 1.41 7.59 2.42
CA ALA A 33 0.55 8.53 1.71
C ALA A 33 -0.96 8.29 1.90
N GLY A 34 -1.35 7.29 2.71
CA GLY A 34 -2.76 6.95 2.95
C GLY A 34 -3.36 6.00 1.92
N MET A 35 -2.56 5.51 0.97
CA MET A 35 -2.97 4.39 0.10
C MET A 35 -2.78 3.06 0.85
N ASN A 36 -3.35 1.97 0.37
CA ASN A 36 -3.14 0.64 0.94
C ASN A 36 -2.94 -0.41 -0.16
N PRO A 37 -1.90 -0.25 -1.01
CA PRO A 37 -1.70 -1.12 -2.16
C PRO A 37 -1.29 -2.53 -1.73
N THR A 38 -1.70 -3.51 -2.52
CA THR A 38 -1.22 -4.90 -2.45
C THR A 38 0.16 -5.03 -3.09
N GLU A 39 0.91 -6.09 -2.76
CA GLU A 39 2.24 -6.32 -3.35
C GLU A 39 2.24 -6.37 -4.90
N PRO A 40 1.26 -7.03 -5.56
CA PRO A 40 1.16 -7.01 -7.02
C PRO A 40 0.94 -5.60 -7.59
N GLU A 41 0.16 -4.75 -6.90
CA GLU A 41 -0.09 -3.38 -7.35
C GLU A 41 1.17 -2.51 -7.20
N VAL A 42 1.93 -2.69 -6.12
CA VAL A 42 3.24 -2.03 -5.96
C VAL A 42 4.19 -2.45 -7.07
N ALA A 43 4.21 -3.74 -7.41
CA ALA A 43 5.01 -4.26 -8.51
C ALA A 43 4.56 -3.73 -9.88
N GLU A 44 3.26 -3.57 -10.10
CA GLU A 44 2.73 -2.97 -11.32
C GLU A 44 3.16 -1.50 -11.45
N VAL A 45 3.04 -0.72 -10.38
CA VAL A 45 3.48 0.68 -10.36
C VAL A 45 4.98 0.76 -10.65
N ALA A 46 5.81 -0.07 -10.00
CA ALA A 46 7.26 -0.11 -10.27
C ALA A 46 7.57 -0.57 -11.71
N GLY A 47 6.77 -1.49 -12.26
CA GLY A 47 6.91 -2.02 -13.61
C GLY A 47 6.77 -0.97 -14.71
N ARG A 48 5.92 0.05 -14.50
CA ARG A 48 5.75 1.18 -15.42
C ARG A 48 7.03 2.01 -15.60
N PHE A 49 7.92 1.96 -14.62
CA PHE A 49 9.23 2.63 -14.65
C PHE A 49 10.37 1.68 -15.03
N GLY A 50 10.06 0.46 -15.50
CA GLY A 50 11.06 -0.53 -15.91
C GLY A 50 11.61 -1.40 -14.78
N ASN A 51 10.88 -1.53 -13.66
CA ASN A 51 11.33 -2.27 -12.47
C ASN A 51 12.74 -1.89 -11.99
N PRO A 52 13.03 -0.60 -11.79
CA PRO A 52 14.35 -0.20 -11.35
C PRO A 52 14.60 -0.70 -9.92
N PRO A 53 15.86 -0.98 -9.53
CA PRO A 53 16.18 -1.35 -8.15
C PRO A 53 15.88 -0.22 -7.14
N SER A 54 15.84 1.02 -7.63
CA SER A 54 15.58 2.22 -6.87
C SER A 54 14.98 3.33 -7.74
N LEU A 55 14.26 4.27 -7.13
CA LEU A 55 13.64 5.42 -7.76
C LEU A 55 14.32 6.70 -7.28
N ASP A 56 14.60 7.63 -8.20
CA ASP A 56 14.90 9.01 -7.83
C ASP A 56 13.63 9.79 -7.48
N LEU A 57 13.78 11.04 -7.05
CA LEU A 57 12.66 11.88 -6.64
C LEU A 57 11.64 12.08 -7.77
N THR A 58 12.11 12.23 -9.01
CA THR A 58 11.24 12.48 -10.18
C THR A 58 10.40 11.26 -10.49
N ALA A 59 11.03 10.08 -10.59
CA ALA A 59 10.34 8.81 -10.82
C ALA A 59 9.38 8.49 -9.67
N PHE A 60 9.81 8.71 -8.42
CA PHE A 60 8.95 8.52 -7.25
C PHE A 60 7.73 9.44 -7.28
N ARG A 61 7.91 10.73 -7.60
CA ARG A 61 6.79 11.67 -7.68
C ARG A 61 5.77 11.26 -8.72
N GLN A 62 6.22 10.85 -9.91
CA GLN A 62 5.33 10.37 -10.96
C GLN A 62 4.58 9.10 -10.52
N ALA A 63 5.29 8.12 -9.92
CA ALA A 63 4.68 6.91 -9.39
C ALA A 63 3.58 7.21 -8.35
N MET A 64 3.84 8.15 -7.44
CA MET A 64 2.88 8.54 -6.39
C MET A 64 1.67 9.27 -6.96
N GLN A 65 1.84 10.12 -7.96
CA GLN A 65 0.73 10.83 -8.62
C GLN A 65 -0.17 9.85 -9.38
N GLU A 66 0.41 8.92 -10.15
CA GLU A 66 -0.35 7.88 -10.86
C GLU A 66 -1.08 6.96 -9.90
N ALA A 67 -0.44 6.57 -8.80
CA ALA A 67 -1.04 5.74 -7.77
C ALA A 67 -2.20 6.48 -7.08
N ALA A 68 -2.01 7.74 -6.68
CA ALA A 68 -3.04 8.53 -6.02
C ALA A 68 -4.27 8.76 -6.93
N ALA A 69 -4.06 8.97 -8.23
CA ALA A 69 -5.14 9.11 -9.20
C ALA A 69 -5.97 7.82 -9.36
N GLN A 70 -5.32 6.66 -9.34
CA GLN A 70 -6.02 5.37 -9.34
C GLN A 70 -6.71 5.10 -8.01
N TRP A 71 -6.12 5.57 -6.92
CA TRP A 71 -6.61 5.33 -5.56
C TRP A 71 -7.86 6.14 -5.21
N SER A 72 -7.92 7.41 -5.65
CA SER A 72 -9.04 8.32 -5.35
C SER A 72 -10.37 7.88 -5.96
N GLY A 73 -10.35 7.01 -6.97
CA GLY A 73 -11.55 6.42 -7.58
C GLY A 73 -12.05 5.13 -6.93
N ARG A 74 -11.35 4.58 -5.92
CA ARG A 74 -11.71 3.29 -5.31
C ARG A 74 -12.64 3.47 -4.12
N ASP A 75 -13.78 2.77 -4.13
CA ASP A 75 -14.61 2.59 -2.94
C ASP A 75 -14.01 1.50 -2.04
N GLN A 76 -12.99 1.90 -1.27
CA GLN A 76 -12.27 1.00 -0.37
C GLN A 76 -13.19 0.34 0.67
N ALA A 77 -14.25 1.04 1.08
CA ALA A 77 -15.20 0.51 2.05
C ALA A 77 -15.98 -0.65 1.44
N GLN A 78 -16.44 -0.49 0.19
CA GLN A 78 -17.14 -1.55 -0.53
C GLN A 78 -16.22 -2.74 -0.86
N GLU A 79 -14.97 -2.50 -1.23
CA GLU A 79 -13.99 -3.55 -1.51
C GLU A 79 -13.64 -4.36 -0.24
N LEU A 80 -13.41 -3.67 0.88
CA LEU A 80 -13.16 -4.30 2.18
C LEU A 80 -14.39 -5.09 2.64
N LEU A 81 -15.59 -4.53 2.49
CA LEU A 81 -16.84 -5.19 2.86
C LEU A 81 -17.08 -6.44 2.00
N SER A 82 -16.85 -6.35 0.69
CA SER A 82 -16.99 -7.48 -0.23
C SER A 82 -16.00 -8.59 0.11
N SER A 83 -14.76 -8.24 0.43
CA SER A 83 -13.72 -9.18 0.86
C SER A 83 -14.08 -9.86 2.19
N PHE A 84 -14.63 -9.10 3.15
CA PHE A 84 -15.08 -9.64 4.43
C PHE A 84 -16.22 -10.66 4.25
N GLN A 85 -17.17 -10.38 3.38
CA GLN A 85 -18.32 -11.27 3.11
C GLN A 85 -17.92 -12.65 2.59
N VAL A 86 -16.78 -12.77 1.89
CA VAL A 86 -16.22 -14.07 1.47
C VAL A 86 -15.93 -14.98 2.68
N PHE A 87 -15.57 -14.39 3.82
CA PHE A 87 -15.21 -15.12 5.04
C PHE A 87 -16.35 -15.23 6.07
N ASP A 88 -17.41 -14.42 5.94
CA ASP A 88 -18.64 -14.47 6.76
C ASP A 88 -19.85 -14.90 5.91
N PRO A 89 -19.93 -16.17 5.48
CA PRO A 89 -21.05 -16.66 4.67
C PRO A 89 -22.39 -16.59 5.40
N SER A 90 -22.36 -16.58 6.74
CA SER A 90 -23.55 -16.40 7.59
C SER A 90 -24.09 -14.97 7.60
N LYS A 91 -23.35 -13.99 7.07
CA LYS A 91 -23.68 -12.56 7.15
C LYS A 91 -23.95 -12.08 8.58
N SER A 92 -23.22 -12.65 9.54
CA SER A 92 -23.31 -12.32 10.95
C SER A 92 -22.69 -10.96 11.30
N GLY A 93 -21.87 -10.42 10.39
CA GLY A 93 -21.03 -9.23 10.60
C GLY A 93 -19.84 -9.51 11.53
N ARG A 94 -19.52 -10.78 11.83
CA ARG A 94 -18.49 -11.15 12.80
C ARG A 94 -17.60 -12.27 12.25
N LEU A 95 -16.29 -12.17 12.50
CA LEU A 95 -15.34 -13.26 12.28
C LEU A 95 -14.70 -13.66 13.61
N PRO A 96 -14.64 -14.97 13.93
CA PRO A 96 -13.89 -15.44 15.08
C PRO A 96 -12.40 -15.09 14.96
N VAL A 97 -11.75 -14.74 16.08
CA VAL A 97 -10.31 -14.44 16.12
C VAL A 97 -9.45 -15.51 15.42
N PRO A 98 -9.68 -16.83 15.62
CA PRO A 98 -8.91 -17.85 14.90
C PRO A 98 -9.03 -17.75 13.37
N LYS A 99 -10.20 -17.36 12.86
CA LYS A 99 -10.45 -17.19 11.43
C LYS A 99 -9.71 -15.97 10.88
N ILE A 100 -9.66 -14.88 11.64
CA ILE A 100 -8.88 -13.69 11.27
C ILE A 100 -7.39 -14.05 11.19
N LEU A 101 -6.85 -14.78 12.18
CA LEU A 101 -5.46 -15.23 12.16
C LEU A 101 -5.14 -16.14 10.97
N GLU A 102 -6.07 -17.03 10.61
CA GLU A 102 -5.95 -17.87 9.42
C GLU A 102 -5.90 -17.05 8.12
N ILE A 103 -6.81 -16.08 7.95
CA ILE A 103 -6.87 -15.20 6.79
C ILE A 103 -5.57 -14.39 6.66
N MET A 104 -5.08 -13.81 7.76
CA MET A 104 -3.83 -13.05 7.77
C MET A 104 -2.63 -13.91 7.35
N ARG A 105 -2.58 -15.17 7.80
CA ARG A 105 -1.54 -16.13 7.39
C ARG A 105 -1.62 -16.49 5.90
N MET A 106 -2.83 -16.63 5.34
CA MET A 106 -3.03 -16.86 3.90
C MET A 106 -2.47 -15.69 3.07
N GLY A 107 -2.56 -14.46 3.58
CA GLY A 107 -2.02 -13.25 2.94
C GLY A 107 -0.52 -13.00 3.17
N GLY A 108 0.24 -13.97 3.69
CA GLY A 108 1.69 -13.85 3.86
C GLY A 108 2.16 -12.99 5.04
N SER A 109 1.24 -12.39 5.81
CA SER A 109 1.57 -11.56 6.96
C SER A 109 1.56 -12.38 8.26
N GLN A 110 2.72 -12.52 8.91
CA GLN A 110 2.80 -13.03 10.28
C GLN A 110 2.51 -11.89 11.27
N PHE A 111 1.23 -11.61 11.51
CA PHE A 111 0.86 -10.78 12.66
C PHE A 111 1.19 -11.55 13.95
N SER A 112 2.25 -11.14 14.65
CA SER A 112 2.49 -11.60 16.02
C SER A 112 1.54 -10.85 16.96
N LEU A 113 0.78 -11.57 17.80
CA LEU A 113 -0.03 -10.99 18.89
C LEU A 113 0.83 -10.35 20.02
N LEU A 114 2.07 -9.96 19.73
CA LEU A 114 2.93 -9.24 20.66
C LEU A 114 2.47 -7.78 20.74
N VAL A 115 1.39 -7.57 21.47
CA VAL A 115 1.23 -6.35 22.26
C VAL A 115 2.35 -6.38 23.28
N ARG A 116 3.31 -5.46 23.15
CA ARG A 116 4.20 -5.05 24.24
C ARG A 116 3.86 -3.63 24.63
#